data_AF-A0A3C1DTT5-F1
#
_entry.id   AF-A0A3C1DTT5-F1
#
_cell.length_a   1.000
_cell.length_b   1.000
_cell.length_c   1.000
_cell.angle_alpha   90.00
_cell.angle_beta   90.00
_cell.angle_gamma   90.00
#
_symmetry.space_group_name_H-M   'P 1'
#
loop_
_entity.id
_entity.type
_entity.pdbx_description
1 polymer ?
#
loop_
_entity_poly.entity_id
_entity_poly.type
_entity_poly.pdbx_seq_one_letter_code
_entity_poly.pdbx_strand_id
1 'polypeptide(L)'
;GRRDEAIIVSKCGAIETASGTVIRDGTPEHITSSCHAALHRLETDYLDGYLLHRLDPAVPLTESWAALSELRQAGTVRAIGLSEVSVEQLMQCHALAPVDIVQSELSLWTRD
;
A
#
# COMPACT_ATOMS: atom_id res chain seq x y z
N GLY A 1 -2.44 13.74 20.81
CA GLY A 1 -3.69 13.67 20.03
C GLY A 1 -4.47 12.42 20.41
N ARG A 2 -5.60 12.13 19.74
CA ARG A 2 -6.44 10.92 19.93
C ARG A 2 -6.07 9.80 18.94
N ARG A 3 -4.77 9.55 18.75
CA ARG A 3 -4.25 8.70 17.66
C ARG A 3 -4.76 7.26 17.79
N ASP A 4 -4.84 6.80 19.02
CA ASP A 4 -5.29 5.50 19.50
C ASP A 4 -6.81 5.28 19.38
N GLU A 5 -7.58 6.33 19.06
CA GLU A 5 -9.03 6.24 18.82
C GLU A 5 -9.41 6.19 17.33
N ALA A 6 -8.42 6.23 16.43
CA ALA A 6 -8.63 6.22 14.99
C ALA A 6 -7.83 5.10 14.31
N ILE A 7 -8.41 4.52 13.27
CA ILE A 7 -7.73 3.60 12.36
C ILE A 7 -7.25 4.40 11.15
N ILE A 8 -5.94 4.50 10.97
CA ILE A 8 -5.35 5.25 9.85
C ILE A 8 -4.83 4.28 8.80
N VAL A 9 -5.45 4.32 7.62
CA VAL A 9 -5.03 3.56 6.44
C VAL A 9 -4.53 4.53 5.37
N SER A 10 -3.32 4.31 4.89
CA SER A 10 -2.70 5.11 3.82
C SER A 10 -2.20 4.24 2.68
N LYS A 11 -1.67 4.85 1.62
CA LYS A 11 -1.23 4.15 0.40
C LYS A 11 0.08 4.70 -0.16
N CYS A 12 0.74 3.91 -0.99
CA CYS A 12 1.97 4.26 -1.72
C CYS A 12 1.90 3.95 -3.22
N GLY A 13 2.94 4.36 -3.94
CA GLY A 13 3.21 3.94 -5.31
C GLY A 13 2.52 4.78 -6.38
N ALA A 14 1.84 5.86 -6.01
CA ALA A 14 1.33 6.87 -6.94
C ALA A 14 2.05 8.20 -6.67
N ILE A 15 2.73 8.73 -7.69
CA ILE A 15 3.44 10.01 -7.64
C ILE A 15 2.77 10.95 -8.62
N GLU A 16 2.29 12.09 -8.14
CA GLU A 16 1.80 13.16 -8.99
C GLU A 16 2.98 14.03 -9.44
N THR A 17 3.17 14.15 -10.75
CA THR A 17 4.20 15.01 -11.33
C THR A 17 3.75 16.47 -11.33
N ALA A 18 4.69 17.40 -11.57
CA ALA A 18 4.36 18.82 -11.72
C ALA A 18 3.37 19.12 -12.87
N SER A 19 3.20 18.19 -13.82
CA SER A 19 2.23 18.30 -14.91
C SER A 19 0.83 17.74 -14.57
N GLY A 20 0.61 17.26 -13.34
CA GLY A 20 -0.63 16.60 -12.91
C GLY A 20 -0.77 15.17 -13.41
N THR A 21 0.30 14.59 -13.96
CA THR A 21 0.31 13.18 -14.39
C THR A 21 0.62 12.30 -13.19
N VAL A 22 -0.13 11.22 -13.01
CA VAL A 22 0.19 10.21 -12.01
C VAL A 22 1.08 9.14 -12.62
N ILE A 23 2.31 9.04 -12.15
CA ILE A 23 3.22 7.92 -12.42
C ILE A 23 3.14 6.89 -11.30
N ARG A 24 3.51 5.66 -11.61
CA ARG A 24 3.56 4.56 -10.64
C ARG A 24 5.01 4.25 -10.33
N ASP A 25 5.32 4.07 -9.05
CA ASP A 25 6.63 3.68 -8.56
C ASP A 25 6.44 2.61 -7.48
N GLY A 26 6.59 1.35 -7.89
CA GLY A 26 6.46 0.19 -7.03
C GLY A 26 7.76 -0.24 -6.38
N THR A 27 8.84 0.53 -6.50
CA THR A 27 10.15 0.11 -6.01
C THR A 27 10.16 -0.02 -4.48
N PRO A 28 10.88 -1.01 -3.91
CA PRO A 28 11.03 -1.15 -2.46
C PRO A 28 11.47 0.13 -1.74
N GLU A 29 12.38 0.88 -2.37
CA GLU A 29 12.90 2.15 -1.87
C GLU A 29 11.82 3.23 -1.82
N HIS A 30 11.00 3.34 -2.86
CA HIS A 30 9.89 4.30 -2.89
C HIS A 30 8.80 3.96 -1.89
N ILE A 31 8.44 2.68 -1.75
CA ILE A 31 7.45 2.21 -0.78
C ILE A 31 7.88 2.58 0.64
N THR A 32 9.13 2.27 0.99
CA THR A 32 9.70 2.53 2.32
C THR A 32 9.77 4.03 2.61
N SER A 33 10.35 4.80 1.71
CA SER A 33 10.49 6.26 1.88
C SER A 33 9.14 6.97 1.94
N SER A 34 8.16 6.54 1.14
CA SER A 34 6.79 7.06 1.17
C SER A 34 6.08 6.76 2.48
N CYS A 35 6.34 5.60 3.09
CA CYS A 35 5.76 5.25 4.39
C CYS A 35 6.27 6.21 5.47
N HIS A 36 7.59 6.40 5.55
CA HIS A 36 8.17 7.34 6.52
C HIS A 36 7.72 8.79 6.28
N ALA A 37 7.61 9.21 5.02
CA ALA A 37 7.09 10.54 4.69
C ALA A 37 5.62 10.71 5.09
N ALA A 38 4.80 9.66 4.94
CA ALA A 38 3.41 9.67 5.39
C ALA A 38 3.32 9.77 6.92
N LEU A 39 4.11 9.00 7.66
CA LEU A 39 4.19 9.07 9.12
C LEU A 39 4.58 10.46 9.61
N HIS A 40 5.57 11.08 8.98
CA HIS A 40 5.98 12.46 9.29
C HIS A 40 4.83 13.45 9.08
N ARG A 41 4.13 13.38 7.93
CA ARG A 41 2.98 14.29 7.65
C ARG A 41 1.79 14.06 8.58
N LEU A 42 1.59 12.83 9.03
CA LEU A 42 0.50 12.44 9.91
C LEU A 42 0.86 12.59 11.40
N GLU A 43 2.10 12.97 11.71
CA GLU A 43 2.62 13.12 13.08
C GLU A 43 2.34 11.90 13.96
N THR A 44 2.64 10.70 13.42
CA THR A 44 2.45 9.42 14.12
C THR A 44 3.56 8.45 13.81
N ASP A 45 3.80 7.50 14.72
CA ASP A 45 4.89 6.51 14.59
C ASP A 45 4.46 5.25 13.82
N TYR A 46 3.16 5.04 13.58
CA TYR A 46 2.66 3.86 12.87
C TYR A 46 1.39 4.11 12.06
N LEU A 47 1.16 3.28 11.04
CA LEU A 47 -0.11 3.16 10.32
C LEU A 47 -0.84 1.88 10.72
N ASP A 48 -2.17 1.93 10.80
CA ASP A 48 -2.98 0.74 11.02
C ASP A 48 -3.07 -0.11 9.76
N GLY A 49 -3.07 0.52 8.57
CA GLY A 49 -2.99 -0.17 7.29
C GLY A 49 -2.16 0.60 6.26
N TYR A 50 -1.43 -0.13 5.42
CA TYR A 50 -0.68 0.45 4.31
C TYR A 50 -0.80 -0.37 3.04
N LEU A 51 -1.28 0.27 1.96
CA LEU A 51 -1.59 -0.42 0.72
C LEU A 51 -0.69 0.03 -0.44
N LEU A 52 -0.37 -0.90 -1.34
CA LEU A 52 0.08 -0.54 -2.69
C LEU A 52 -1.13 0.00 -3.47
N HIS A 53 -1.09 1.27 -3.87
CA HIS A 53 -2.24 1.95 -4.47
C HIS A 53 -2.55 1.43 -5.88
N ARG A 54 -1.52 1.24 -6.69
CA ARG A 54 -1.61 0.66 -8.03
C ARG A 54 -0.33 -0.11 -8.32
N LEU A 55 -0.44 -1.12 -9.16
CA LEU A 55 0.70 -1.93 -9.56
C LEU A 55 1.55 -1.14 -10.55
N ASP A 56 2.85 -1.10 -10.27
CA ASP A 56 3.85 -0.62 -11.19
C ASP A 56 4.21 -1.76 -12.17
N PRO A 57 3.95 -1.61 -13.48
CA PRO A 57 4.27 -2.64 -14.46
C PRO A 57 5.78 -2.84 -14.66
N ALA A 58 6.64 -1.91 -14.21
CA ALA A 58 8.08 -2.00 -14.33
C ALA A 58 8.76 -2.73 -13.16
N VAL A 59 8.03 -2.98 -12.07
CA VAL A 59 8.56 -3.64 -10.87
C VAL A 59 7.82 -4.95 -10.64
N PRO A 60 8.53 -6.08 -10.41
CA PRO A 60 7.87 -7.32 -10.04
C PRO A 60 7.02 -7.13 -8.78
N LEU A 61 5.73 -7.49 -8.85
CA LEU A 61 4.78 -7.33 -7.74
C LEU A 61 5.31 -7.92 -6.43
N THR A 62 6.03 -9.04 -6.51
CA THR A 62 6.62 -9.72 -5.35
C THR A 62 7.68 -8.89 -4.63
N GLU A 63 8.43 -8.04 -5.34
CA GLU A 63 9.42 -7.13 -4.75
C GLU A 63 8.73 -6.00 -3.99
N SER A 64 7.71 -5.38 -4.61
CA SER A 64 6.87 -4.39 -3.94
C SER A 64 6.19 -4.96 -2.69
N TRP A 65 5.70 -6.20 -2.79
CA TRP A 65 5.03 -6.88 -1.69
C TRP A 65 5.97 -7.25 -0.55
N ALA A 66 7.21 -7.67 -0.86
CA ALA A 66 8.24 -7.92 0.14
C ALA A 66 8.54 -6.65 0.95
N ALA A 67 8.67 -5.50 0.31
CA ALA A 67 8.89 -4.21 0.99
C ALA A 67 7.77 -3.85 1.97
N LEU A 68 6.51 -4.06 1.57
CA LEU A 68 5.36 -3.90 2.47
C LEU A 68 5.43 -4.87 3.66
N SER A 69 5.80 -6.13 3.40
CA SER A 69 5.98 -7.13 4.46
C SER A 69 7.07 -6.75 5.46
N GLU A 70 8.20 -6.20 4.99
CA GLU A 70 9.28 -5.73 5.85
C GLU A 70 8.84 -4.57 6.75
N LEU A 71 8.08 -3.60 6.22
CA LEU A 71 7.49 -2.52 7.01
C LEU A 71 6.54 -3.06 8.09
N ARG A 72 5.79 -4.13 7.79
CA ARG A 72 4.92 -4.82 8.76
C ARG A 72 5.73 -5.52 9.84
N GLN A 73 6.78 -6.24 9.47
CA GLN A 73 7.67 -6.93 10.40
C GLN A 73 8.38 -5.95 11.35
N ALA A 74 8.74 -4.76 10.85
CA ALA A 74 9.32 -3.69 11.64
C ALA A 74 8.31 -3.01 12.59
N GLY A 75 7.01 -3.27 12.46
CA GLY A 75 5.95 -2.64 13.26
C GLY A 75 5.57 -1.22 12.81
N THR A 76 6.22 -0.69 11.76
CA THR A 76 5.92 0.61 11.14
C THR A 76 4.48 0.65 10.62
N VAL A 77 3.97 -0.48 10.15
CA VAL A 77 2.58 -0.67 9.72
C VAL A 77 2.01 -1.95 10.34
N ARG A 78 0.72 -1.96 10.69
CA ARG A 78 0.10 -3.13 11.35
C ARG A 78 -0.53 -4.12 10.37
N ALA A 79 -1.14 -3.61 9.31
CA ALA A 79 -1.74 -4.37 8.24
C ALA A 79 -1.22 -3.90 6.88
N ILE A 80 -1.13 -4.82 5.92
CA ILE A 80 -0.72 -4.52 4.55
C ILE A 80 -1.78 -4.98 3.56
N GLY A 81 -1.88 -4.27 2.43
CA GLY A 81 -2.89 -4.60 1.45
C GLY A 81 -2.62 -4.12 0.03
N LEU A 82 -3.55 -4.48 -0.84
CA LEU A 82 -3.49 -4.22 -2.27
C LEU A 82 -4.74 -3.48 -2.71
N SER A 83 -4.61 -2.65 -3.74
CA SER A 83 -5.75 -2.00 -4.39
C SER A 83 -5.76 -2.29 -5.89
N GLU A 84 -6.95 -2.58 -6.41
CA GLU A 84 -7.19 -2.90 -7.84
C GLU A 84 -6.28 -4.01 -8.37
N VAL A 85 -6.34 -5.18 -7.73
CA VAL A 85 -5.62 -6.40 -8.12
C VAL A 85 -6.56 -7.48 -8.62
N SER A 86 -6.07 -8.31 -9.53
CA SER A 86 -6.75 -9.55 -9.89
C SER A 86 -6.64 -10.58 -8.75
N VAL A 87 -7.52 -11.59 -8.78
CA VAL A 87 -7.44 -12.73 -7.85
C VAL A 87 -6.09 -13.45 -7.95
N GLU A 88 -5.54 -13.59 -9.17
CA GLU A 88 -4.23 -14.22 -9.37
C GLU A 88 -3.10 -13.44 -8.68
N GLN A 89 -3.08 -12.12 -8.85
CA GLN A 89 -2.11 -11.23 -8.20
C GLN A 89 -2.26 -11.26 -6.68
N LEU A 90 -3.50 -11.24 -6.18
CA LEU A 90 -3.80 -11.38 -4.75
C LEU A 90 -3.23 -12.70 -4.19
N MET A 91 -3.48 -13.82 -4.87
CA MET A 91 -3.02 -15.14 -4.44
C MET A 91 -1.49 -15.24 -4.48
N GLN A 92 -0.85 -14.65 -5.49
CA GLN A 92 0.61 -14.58 -5.59
C GLN A 92 1.21 -13.83 -4.39
N CYS A 93 0.68 -12.66 -4.03
CA CYS A 93 1.14 -11.91 -2.85
C CYS A 93 0.85 -12.67 -1.55
N HIS A 94 -0.37 -13.20 -1.40
CA HIS A 94 -0.80 -13.89 -0.18
C HIS A 94 0.04 -15.14 0.12
N ALA A 95 0.56 -15.81 -0.92
CA ALA A 95 1.49 -16.92 -0.77
C ALA A 95 2.86 -16.51 -0.20
N LEU A 96 3.29 -15.25 -0.41
CA LEU A 96 4.55 -14.72 0.11
C LEU A 96 4.41 -14.13 1.52
N ALA A 97 3.37 -13.31 1.71
CA ALA A 97 3.02 -12.74 3.01
C ALA A 97 1.51 -12.46 3.05
N PRO A 98 0.85 -12.64 4.22
CA PRO A 98 -0.60 -12.44 4.31
C PRO A 98 -1.03 -11.05 3.85
N VAL A 99 -1.96 -11.03 2.90
CA VAL A 99 -2.68 -9.82 2.47
C VAL A 99 -3.86 -9.62 3.41
N ASP A 100 -3.82 -8.56 4.22
CA ASP A 100 -4.84 -8.28 5.24
C ASP A 100 -6.02 -7.46 4.67
N ILE A 101 -5.75 -6.64 3.64
CA ILE A 101 -6.72 -5.70 3.06
C ILE A 101 -6.70 -5.78 1.53
N VAL A 102 -7.88 -5.85 0.92
CA VAL A 102 -8.06 -5.60 -0.53
C VAL A 102 -9.05 -4.45 -0.68
N GLN A 103 -8.69 -3.45 -1.48
CA GLN A 103 -9.58 -2.36 -1.88
C GLN A 103 -9.86 -2.44 -3.38
N SER A 104 -11.13 -2.65 -3.72
CA SER A 104 -11.62 -2.70 -5.10
C SER A 104 -12.87 -1.85 -5.24
N GLU A 105 -13.13 -1.36 -6.45
CA GLU A 105 -14.40 -0.76 -6.80
C GLU A 105 -15.53 -1.80 -6.70
N LEU A 106 -16.56 -1.50 -5.92
CA LEU A 106 -17.76 -2.32 -5.82
C LEU A 106 -18.97 -1.42 -5.57
N SER A 107 -19.99 -1.54 -6.40
CA SER A 107 -21.22 -0.79 -6.26
C SER A 107 -22.41 -1.56 -6.84
N LEU A 108 -23.59 -0.95 -6.88
CA LEU A 108 -24.71 -1.52 -7.62
C LEU A 108 -24.47 -1.56 -9.14
N TRP A 109 -23.56 -0.70 -9.63
CA TRP A 109 -23.22 -0.56 -11.06
C TRP A 109 -21.91 -1.24 -11.47
N THR A 110 -21.07 -1.58 -10.49
CA THR A 110 -19.76 -2.22 -10.70
C THR A 110 -19.72 -3.47 -9.85
N ARG A 111 -19.86 -4.65 -10.47
CA ARG A 111 -20.04 -5.97 -9.82
C ARG A 111 -19.28 -7.10 -10.51
N ASP A 112 -18.56 -6.75 -11.57
CA ASP A 112 -17.68 -7.57 -12.36
C ASP A 112 -16.42 -7.99 -11.60
#